data_AF-A0A427SVN8-F1
#
_entry.id   AF-A0A427SVN8-F1
#
_cell.length_a   1.000
_cell.length_b   1.000
_cell.length_c   1.000
_cell.angle_alpha   90.00
_cell.angle_beta   90.00
_cell.angle_gamma   90.00
#
_symmetry.space_group_name_H-M   'P 1'
#
loop_
_entity.id
_entity.type
_entity.pdbx_description
1 polymer ?
#
loop_
_entity_poly.entity_id
_entity_poly.type
_entity_poly.pdbx_seq_one_letter_code
_entity_poly.pdbx_strand_id
1 'polypeptide(L)'
;MGHPVGKVAALAGITVRTLHHYDEIGLLSPSGRTAAGYRSYADEDLDRLQRILFYRELGFPLETIATLVDDPGIDADAHLKKQRELLVARIGELGRMVAAVDRVMEARAMGNALTPEEKFEVFGEFREPDGYAEEAARRWAHTPEWRGAATPSKEELAAGEAARKEWVARLGAVLDAGGAPDSPEARELAEAHREMLSRVMGECSYETQRRIGALYVTEPAQLEFLVRAGEQRPGVGEFIRDAIEANAAHREE
;
A
#
# COMPACT_ATOMS: atom_id res chain seq x y z
N MET A 1 2.21 26.32 33.62
CA MET A 1 1.61 27.64 33.27
C MET A 1 1.07 27.53 31.84
N GLY A 2 -0.09 28.10 31.50
CA GLY A 2 -0.68 27.92 30.17
C GLY A 2 0.05 28.68 29.06
N HIS A 3 0.37 28.02 27.93
CA HIS A 3 1.03 28.60 26.76
C HIS A 3 0.03 28.80 25.62
N PRO A 4 -0.07 30.01 25.03
CA PRO A 4 -0.99 30.25 23.91
C PRO A 4 -0.52 29.52 22.65
N VAL A 5 -1.48 29.06 21.84
CA VAL A 5 -1.24 28.26 20.62
C VAL A 5 -0.15 28.84 19.69
N GLY A 6 -0.09 30.16 19.51
CA GLY A 6 0.94 30.79 18.67
C GLY A 6 2.36 30.63 19.21
N LYS A 7 2.52 30.70 20.53
CA LYS A 7 3.82 30.48 21.19
C LYS A 7 4.24 29.01 21.07
N VAL A 8 3.30 28.09 21.29
CA VAL A 8 3.54 26.65 21.17
C VAL A 8 3.94 26.28 19.74
N ALA A 9 3.21 26.78 18.73
CA ALA A 9 3.52 26.57 17.32
C ALA A 9 4.95 27.01 16.98
N ALA A 10 5.35 28.21 17.43
CA ALA A 10 6.70 28.73 17.21
C ALA A 10 7.78 27.88 17.91
N LEU A 11 7.56 27.48 19.16
CA LEU A 11 8.49 26.64 19.92
C LEU A 11 8.67 25.25 19.30
N ALA A 12 7.57 24.67 18.83
CA ALA A 12 7.54 23.33 18.23
C ALA A 12 7.92 23.31 16.74
N GLY A 13 8.14 24.47 16.12
CA GLY A 13 8.47 24.56 14.69
C GLY A 13 7.35 24.07 13.76
N ILE A 14 6.09 24.16 14.20
CA ILE A 14 4.91 23.74 13.43
C ILE A 14 3.94 24.89 13.24
N THR A 15 2.99 24.73 12.32
CA THR A 15 1.98 25.77 12.09
C THR A 15 0.88 25.70 13.15
N VAL A 16 0.25 26.84 13.45
CA VAL A 16 -0.96 26.88 14.29
C VAL A 16 -2.06 25.97 13.71
N ARG A 17 -2.17 25.90 12.38
CA ARG A 17 -3.08 24.98 11.69
C ARG A 17 -2.79 23.51 12.01
N THR A 18 -1.53 23.12 12.17
CA THR A 18 -1.16 21.76 12.59
C THR A 18 -1.65 21.47 14.00
N LEU A 19 -1.49 22.41 14.93
CA LEU A 19 -2.01 22.26 16.30
C LEU A 19 -3.55 22.20 16.34
N HIS A 20 -4.23 22.97 15.50
CA HIS A 20 -5.70 22.86 15.36
C HIS A 20 -6.11 21.51 14.81
N HIS A 21 -5.41 21.01 13.80
CA HIS A 21 -5.67 19.69 13.25
C HIS A 21 -5.47 18.59 14.30
N TYR A 22 -4.40 18.65 15.10
CA TYR A 22 -4.18 17.68 16.18
C TYR A 22 -5.27 17.74 17.26
N ASP A 23 -5.82 18.92 17.54
CA ASP A 23 -6.97 19.07 18.44
C ASP A 23 -8.25 18.46 17.82
N GLU A 24 -8.51 18.73 16.54
CA GLU A 24 -9.67 18.21 15.79
C GLU A 24 -9.70 16.68 15.72
N ILE A 25 -8.56 16.04 15.53
CA ILE A 25 -8.45 14.57 15.49
C ILE A 25 -8.24 13.93 16.87
N GLY A 26 -8.20 14.72 17.94
CA GLY A 26 -7.99 14.25 19.32
C GLY A 26 -6.56 13.79 19.65
N LEU A 27 -5.60 14.01 18.76
CA LEU A 27 -4.19 13.63 18.98
C LEU A 27 -3.53 14.49 20.05
N LEU A 28 -3.82 15.80 20.06
CA LEU A 28 -3.35 16.75 21.07
C LEU A 28 -4.39 17.84 21.30
N SER A 29 -5.09 17.76 22.42
CA SER A 29 -6.05 18.78 22.85
C SER A 29 -5.43 19.74 23.86
N PRO A 30 -5.77 21.05 23.81
CA PRO A 30 -5.29 22.00 24.79
C PRO A 30 -5.96 21.74 26.15
N SER A 31 -5.17 21.73 27.22
CA SER A 31 -5.66 21.60 28.60
C SER A 31 -6.60 22.73 29.03
N GLY A 32 -6.60 23.86 28.33
CA GLY A 32 -7.56 24.93 28.62
C GLY A 32 -7.65 26.01 27.55
N ARG A 33 -8.31 27.11 27.93
CA ARG A 33 -8.43 28.32 27.11
C ARG A 33 -8.04 29.55 27.94
N THR A 34 -7.47 30.55 27.28
CA THR A 34 -7.18 31.85 27.90
C THR A 34 -8.48 32.60 28.22
N ALA A 35 -8.40 33.67 29.02
CA ALA A 35 -9.54 34.53 29.33
C ALA A 35 -10.23 35.12 28.07
N ALA A 36 -9.50 35.24 26.96
CA ALA A 36 -10.02 35.71 25.68
C ALA A 36 -10.53 34.57 24.75
N GLY A 37 -10.58 33.32 25.23
CA GLY A 37 -11.13 32.17 24.49
C GLY A 37 -10.13 31.39 23.61
N TYR A 38 -8.88 31.83 23.53
CA TYR A 38 -7.83 31.17 22.73
C TYR A 38 -7.35 29.88 23.39
N ARG A 39 -6.94 28.89 22.59
CA ARG A 39 -6.34 27.63 23.08
C ARG A 39 -5.09 27.91 23.93
N SER A 40 -5.01 27.21 25.06
CA SER A 40 -3.92 27.31 26.03
C SER A 40 -3.45 25.92 26.41
N TYR A 41 -2.17 25.64 26.18
CA TYR A 41 -1.55 24.34 26.43
C TYR A 41 -0.80 24.36 27.75
N ALA A 42 -1.03 23.38 28.62
CA ALA A 42 -0.27 23.17 29.84
C ALA A 42 1.09 22.52 29.52
N ASP A 43 1.95 22.40 30.53
CA ASP A 43 3.30 21.85 30.33
C ASP A 43 3.22 20.34 29.96
N GLU A 44 2.22 19.62 30.49
CA GLU A 44 1.92 18.23 30.15
C GLU A 44 1.50 18.06 28.67
N ASP A 45 0.79 19.04 28.11
CA ASP A 45 0.44 19.04 26.68
C ASP A 45 1.70 19.20 25.82
N LEU A 46 2.70 19.95 26.31
CA LEU A 46 3.96 20.14 25.60
C LEU A 46 4.81 18.87 25.62
N ASP A 47 4.83 18.13 26.73
CA ASP A 47 5.50 16.83 26.82
C ASP A 47 4.86 15.82 25.85
N ARG A 48 3.53 15.82 25.77
CA ARG A 48 2.79 15.02 24.79
C ARG A 48 3.12 15.44 23.36
N LEU A 49 3.11 16.74 23.08
CA LEU A 49 3.47 17.28 21.77
C LEU A 49 4.89 16.88 21.36
N GLN A 50 5.85 16.91 22.28
CA GLN A 50 7.23 16.50 22.02
C GLN A 50 7.29 15.02 21.58
N ARG A 51 6.58 14.13 22.27
CA ARG A 51 6.47 12.70 21.89
C ARG A 51 5.83 12.53 20.50
N ILE A 52 4.75 13.25 20.22
CA ILE A 52 4.07 13.22 18.92
C ILE A 52 5.04 13.63 17.80
N LEU A 53 5.78 14.72 17.99
CA LEU A 53 6.72 15.23 16.99
C LEU A 53 7.88 14.26 16.77
N PHE A 54 8.37 13.60 17.82
CA PHE A 54 9.41 12.57 17.71
C PHE A 54 8.97 11.42 16.80
N TYR A 55 7.80 10.82 17.04
CA TYR A 55 7.33 9.72 16.18
C TYR A 55 6.95 10.18 14.78
N ARG A 56 6.44 11.41 14.63
CA ARG A 56 6.19 11.99 13.30
C ARG A 56 7.47 12.13 12.50
N GLU A 57 8.55 12.59 13.13
CA GLU A 57 9.87 12.72 12.49
C GLU A 57 10.42 11.36 12.06
N LEU A 58 10.10 10.29 12.80
CA LEU A 58 10.42 8.91 12.44
C LEU A 58 9.51 8.34 11.34
N GLY A 59 8.54 9.10 10.84
CA GLY A 59 7.68 8.73 9.72
C GLY A 59 6.47 7.86 10.10
N PHE A 60 6.06 7.84 11.36
CA PHE A 60 4.84 7.14 11.76
C PHE A 60 3.58 7.92 11.32
N PRO A 61 2.50 7.22 10.91
CA PRO A 61 1.21 7.85 10.64
C PRO A 61 0.54 8.31 11.94
N LEU A 62 -0.27 9.38 11.87
CA LEU A 62 -0.84 10.04 13.06
C LEU A 62 -1.69 9.11 13.93
N GLU A 63 -2.36 8.13 13.31
CA GLU A 63 -3.18 7.12 13.97
C GLU A 63 -2.33 6.20 14.84
N THR A 64 -1.16 5.77 14.35
CA THR A 64 -0.19 4.97 15.13
C THR A 64 0.49 5.82 16.20
N ILE A 65 0.70 7.11 15.95
CA ILE A 65 1.25 8.00 16.98
C ILE A 65 0.27 8.14 18.13
N ALA A 66 -1.04 8.26 17.85
CA ALA A 66 -2.06 8.31 18.90
C ALA A 66 -1.97 7.08 19.80
N THR A 67 -1.94 5.87 19.24
CA THR A 67 -1.84 4.64 20.04
C THR A 67 -0.54 4.58 20.87
N LEU A 68 0.61 4.92 20.28
CA LEU A 68 1.90 4.92 20.97
C LEU A 68 2.00 5.96 22.10
N VAL A 69 1.29 7.07 21.97
CA VAL A 69 1.31 8.16 22.96
C VAL A 69 0.30 7.90 24.08
N ASP A 70 -0.84 7.29 23.76
CA ASP A 70 -1.97 7.06 24.68
C ASP A 70 -1.89 5.77 25.51
N ASP A 71 -1.20 4.74 25.03
CA ASP A 71 -1.15 3.44 25.72
C ASP A 71 0.28 3.10 26.22
N PRO A 72 0.54 3.23 27.54
CA PRO A 72 1.80 2.84 28.16
C PRO A 72 2.11 1.33 28.08
N GLY A 73 1.11 0.50 27.79
CA GLY A 73 1.23 -0.95 27.65
C GLY A 73 1.67 -1.40 26.26
N ILE A 74 1.70 -0.49 25.28
CA ILE A 74 2.22 -0.79 23.94
C ILE A 74 3.75 -0.84 23.99
N ASP A 75 4.31 -1.91 23.42
CA ASP A 75 5.74 -2.05 23.22
C ASP A 75 6.22 -1.05 22.15
N ALA A 76 6.62 0.14 22.61
CA ALA A 76 7.18 1.18 21.77
C ALA A 76 8.49 0.73 21.09
N ASP A 77 9.27 -0.14 21.72
CA ASP A 77 10.52 -0.65 21.16
C ASP A 77 10.25 -1.57 19.97
N ALA A 78 9.20 -2.40 20.04
CA ALA A 78 8.77 -3.22 18.90
C ALA A 78 8.38 -2.36 17.68
N HIS A 79 7.65 -1.27 17.89
CA HIS A 79 7.26 -0.35 16.82
C HIS A 79 8.46 0.38 16.21
N LEU A 80 9.39 0.84 17.04
CA LEU A 80 10.64 1.47 16.58
C LEU A 80 11.51 0.49 15.79
N LYS A 81 11.64 -0.77 16.24
CA LYS A 81 12.35 -1.82 15.50
C LYS A 81 11.71 -2.06 14.13
N LYS A 82 10.37 -2.18 14.08
CA LYS A 82 9.65 -2.38 12.82
C LYS A 82 9.84 -1.20 11.87
N GLN A 83 9.74 0.03 12.37
CA GLN A 83 9.96 1.22 11.56
C GLN A 83 11.40 1.31 11.05
N ARG A 84 12.39 0.95 11.88
CA ARG A 84 13.79 0.86 11.46
C ARG A 84 13.95 -0.14 10.31
N GLU A 85 13.33 -1.31 10.39
CA GLU A 85 13.38 -2.30 9.29
C GLU A 85 12.82 -1.73 7.98
N LEU A 86 11.67 -1.04 8.04
CA LEU A 86 11.06 -0.38 6.87
C LEU A 86 11.97 0.70 6.29
N LEU A 87 12.56 1.55 7.15
CA LEU A 87 13.50 2.60 6.72
C LEU A 87 14.75 2.01 6.08
N VAL A 88 15.33 0.95 6.66
CA VAL A 88 16.49 0.26 6.08
C VAL A 88 16.15 -0.36 4.72
N ALA A 89 14.98 -0.98 4.58
CA ALA A 89 14.52 -1.51 3.29
C ALA A 89 14.38 -0.39 2.24
N ARG A 90 13.81 0.75 2.64
CA ARG A 90 13.67 1.92 1.76
C ARG A 90 15.01 2.54 1.37
N ILE A 91 15.96 2.62 2.31
CA ILE A 91 17.34 3.05 2.03
C ILE A 91 17.97 2.10 1.00
N GLY A 92 17.80 0.79 1.15
CA GLY A 92 18.31 -0.19 0.19
C GLY A 92 17.71 -0.02 -1.21
N GLU A 93 16.42 0.29 -1.31
CA GLU A 93 15.74 0.58 -2.57
C GLU A 93 16.26 1.87 -3.22
N LEU A 94 16.34 2.96 -2.45
CA LEU A 94 16.88 4.23 -2.93
C LEU A 94 18.34 4.09 -3.36
N GLY A 95 19.15 3.31 -2.63
CA GLY A 95 20.53 3.00 -3.01
C GLY A 95 20.62 2.27 -4.35
N ARG A 96 19.73 1.32 -4.63
CA ARG A 96 19.64 0.66 -5.94
C ARG A 96 19.26 1.63 -7.05
N MET A 97 18.32 2.54 -6.78
CA MET A 97 17.91 3.57 -7.75
C MET A 97 19.05 4.54 -8.06
N VAL A 98 19.78 5.01 -7.05
CA VAL A 98 20.97 5.85 -7.21
C VAL A 98 22.01 5.14 -8.08
N ALA A 99 22.33 3.88 -7.75
CA ALA A 99 23.27 3.09 -8.55
C ALA A 99 22.80 2.87 -10.01
N ALA A 100 21.49 2.79 -10.26
CA ALA A 100 20.96 2.74 -11.62
C ALA A 100 21.16 4.07 -12.37
N VAL A 101 20.90 5.21 -11.71
CA VAL A 101 21.14 6.54 -12.28
C VAL A 101 22.62 6.75 -12.59
N ASP A 102 23.52 6.39 -11.67
CA ASP A 102 24.96 6.53 -11.85
C ASP A 102 25.45 5.73 -13.08
N ARG A 103 25.00 4.48 -13.23
CA ARG A 103 25.32 3.64 -14.40
C ARG A 103 24.83 4.26 -15.72
N VAL A 104 23.65 4.88 -15.73
CA VAL A 104 23.14 5.61 -16.91
C VAL A 104 24.00 6.83 -17.23
N MET A 105 24.42 7.57 -16.19
CA MET A 105 25.30 8.74 -16.36
C MET A 105 26.67 8.33 -16.92
N GLU A 106 27.28 7.27 -16.39
CA GLU A 106 28.54 6.71 -16.86
C GLU A 106 28.44 6.22 -18.32
N ALA A 107 27.40 5.45 -18.65
CA ALA A 107 27.15 4.96 -20.01
C ALA A 107 27.01 6.09 -21.04
N ARG A 108 26.36 7.20 -20.66
CA ARG A 108 26.23 8.39 -21.51
C ARG A 108 27.55 9.14 -21.65
N ALA A 109 28.32 9.24 -20.58
CA ALA A 109 29.63 9.90 -20.58
C ALA A 109 30.66 9.16 -21.45
N MET A 110 30.56 7.82 -21.56
CA MET A 110 31.43 6.99 -22.40
C MET A 110 31.07 7.02 -23.90
N GLY A 111 30.03 7.77 -24.31
CA GLY A 111 29.70 8.04 -25.71
C GLY A 111 29.21 6.82 -26.48
N ASN A 112 27.88 6.58 -26.48
CA ASN A 112 27.14 5.71 -27.41
C ASN A 112 27.75 4.33 -27.77
N ALA A 113 28.54 3.73 -26.88
CA ALA A 113 29.30 2.50 -27.13
C ALA A 113 28.70 1.26 -26.45
N LEU A 114 27.46 1.31 -25.95
CA LEU A 114 26.80 0.12 -25.42
C LEU A 114 25.83 -0.44 -26.46
N THR A 115 26.04 -1.71 -26.81
CA THR A 115 25.10 -2.53 -27.57
C THR A 115 23.78 -2.67 -26.81
N PRO A 116 22.65 -2.99 -27.49
CA PRO A 116 21.38 -3.27 -26.82
C PRO A 116 21.51 -4.27 -25.67
N GLU A 117 22.34 -5.30 -25.83
CA GLU A 117 22.60 -6.35 -24.84
C GLU A 117 23.34 -5.80 -23.61
N GLU A 118 24.38 -4.99 -23.81
CA GLU A 118 25.10 -4.31 -22.73
C GLU A 118 24.22 -3.25 -22.04
N LYS A 119 23.24 -2.68 -22.75
CA LYS A 119 22.19 -1.84 -22.15
C LYS A 119 21.14 -2.64 -21.37
N PHE A 120 21.07 -3.97 -21.47
CA PHE A 120 20.25 -4.77 -20.57
C PHE A 120 21.08 -5.31 -19.39
N GLU A 121 22.36 -5.60 -19.59
CA GLU A 121 23.28 -6.00 -18.50
C GLU A 121 23.68 -4.86 -17.56
N VAL A 122 24.00 -3.67 -18.09
CA VAL A 122 24.38 -2.49 -17.27
C VAL A 122 23.24 -2.07 -16.35
N PHE A 123 22.00 -2.32 -16.74
CA PHE A 123 20.83 -2.00 -15.93
C PHE A 123 20.55 -3.05 -14.85
N GLY A 124 21.27 -4.19 -14.88
CA GLY A 124 21.00 -5.37 -14.07
C GLY A 124 19.69 -6.03 -14.46
N GLU A 125 19.39 -7.20 -13.89
CA GLU A 125 18.06 -7.79 -13.97
C GLU A 125 17.04 -6.70 -13.65
N PHE A 126 16.26 -6.31 -14.66
CA PHE A 126 15.04 -5.57 -14.45
C PHE A 126 14.25 -6.44 -13.48
N ARG A 127 14.20 -6.06 -12.20
CA ARG A 127 13.34 -6.75 -11.25
C ARG A 127 11.95 -6.58 -11.83
N GLU A 128 11.40 -7.69 -12.31
CA GLU A 128 10.04 -7.75 -12.80
C GLU A 128 9.17 -7.04 -11.75
N PRO A 129 8.24 -6.15 -12.16
CA PRO A 129 7.31 -5.54 -11.22
C PRO A 129 6.74 -6.64 -10.35
N ASP A 130 6.70 -6.44 -9.03
CA ASP A 130 6.30 -7.47 -8.08
C ASP A 130 5.08 -8.23 -8.64
N GLY A 131 5.20 -9.55 -8.72
CA GLY A 131 4.13 -10.41 -9.21
C GLY A 131 2.87 -10.17 -8.38
N TYR A 132 1.70 -10.47 -8.95
CA TYR A 132 0.40 -10.27 -8.26
C TYR A 132 0.41 -10.76 -6.80
N ALA A 133 1.04 -11.91 -6.56
CA ALA A 133 1.17 -12.52 -5.23
C ALA A 133 2.07 -11.72 -4.26
N GLU A 134 3.18 -11.13 -4.73
CA GLU A 134 4.10 -10.36 -3.90
C GLU A 134 3.54 -8.98 -3.54
N GLU A 135 2.82 -8.34 -4.46
CA GLU A 135 2.09 -7.10 -4.17
C GLU A 135 0.95 -7.32 -3.18
N ALA A 136 0.11 -8.32 -3.43
CA ALA A 136 -1.00 -8.67 -2.55
C ALA A 136 -0.49 -8.90 -1.11
N ALA A 137 0.62 -9.63 -0.97
CA ALA A 137 1.32 -9.80 0.30
C ALA A 137 1.77 -8.49 0.94
N ARG A 138 2.43 -7.62 0.19
CA ARG A 138 2.90 -6.34 0.76
C ARG A 138 1.74 -5.43 1.17
N ARG A 139 0.75 -5.27 0.30
CA ARG A 139 -0.31 -4.27 0.46
C ARG A 139 -1.34 -4.69 1.48
N TRP A 140 -1.63 -5.98 1.62
CA TRP A 140 -2.70 -6.46 2.51
C TRP A 140 -2.18 -7.16 3.77
N ALA A 141 -0.87 -7.28 3.96
CA ALA A 141 -0.24 -7.83 5.17
C ALA A 141 -0.78 -7.29 6.51
N HIS A 142 -1.33 -6.08 6.52
CA HIS A 142 -1.82 -5.42 7.72
C HIS A 142 -3.31 -5.64 7.98
N THR A 143 -4.07 -6.25 7.06
CA THR A 143 -5.50 -6.48 7.25
C THR A 143 -5.75 -7.70 8.15
N PRO A 144 -6.88 -7.76 8.88
CA PRO A 144 -7.22 -8.91 9.74
C PRO A 144 -7.13 -10.26 9.03
N GLU A 145 -7.48 -10.28 7.74
CA GLU A 145 -7.49 -11.44 6.87
C GLU A 145 -6.07 -11.98 6.60
N TRP A 146 -5.05 -11.12 6.64
CA TRP A 146 -3.66 -11.48 6.32
C TRP A 146 -2.79 -11.82 7.53
N ARG A 147 -3.27 -11.56 8.75
CA ARG A 147 -2.47 -11.64 9.99
C ARG A 147 -1.88 -13.03 10.31
N GLY A 148 -2.21 -14.06 9.53
CA GLY A 148 -1.65 -15.42 9.62
C GLY A 148 -1.05 -15.98 8.32
N ALA A 149 -0.98 -15.20 7.23
CA ALA A 149 -0.42 -15.68 5.98
C ALA A 149 1.13 -15.72 6.03
N ALA A 150 1.71 -16.85 5.67
CA ALA A 150 3.16 -17.01 5.59
C ALA A 150 3.72 -16.21 4.41
N THR A 151 4.96 -15.72 4.52
CA THR A 151 5.66 -15.13 3.38
C THR A 151 5.85 -16.20 2.30
N PRO A 152 5.37 -15.99 1.06
CA PRO A 152 5.51 -16.98 -0.01
C PRO A 152 6.98 -17.24 -0.34
N SER A 153 7.31 -18.50 -0.59
CA SER A 153 8.59 -18.91 -1.16
C SER A 153 8.72 -18.46 -2.62
N LYS A 154 9.95 -18.50 -3.15
CA LYS A 154 10.20 -18.19 -4.57
C LYS A 154 9.42 -19.10 -5.53
N GLU A 155 9.27 -20.38 -5.17
CA GLU A 155 8.52 -21.34 -5.98
C GLU A 155 7.03 -21.01 -5.99
N GLU A 156 6.46 -20.62 -4.84
CA GLU A 156 5.06 -20.20 -4.74
C GLU A 156 4.79 -18.89 -5.50
N LEU A 157 5.73 -17.94 -5.47
CA LEU A 157 5.64 -16.72 -6.28
C LEU A 157 5.66 -17.03 -7.78
N ALA A 158 6.56 -17.91 -8.23
CA ALA A 158 6.63 -18.31 -9.64
C ALA A 158 5.36 -19.04 -10.10
N ALA A 159 4.83 -19.94 -9.27
CA ALA A 159 3.58 -20.64 -9.54
C ALA A 159 2.38 -19.67 -9.58
N GLY A 160 2.34 -18.68 -8.68
CA GLY A 160 1.33 -17.63 -8.65
C GLY A 160 1.35 -16.77 -9.92
N GLU A 161 2.53 -16.38 -10.40
CA GLU A 161 2.67 -15.61 -11.64
C GLU A 161 2.27 -16.44 -12.88
N ALA A 162 2.60 -17.73 -12.92
CA ALA A 162 2.16 -18.62 -14.00
C ALA A 162 0.62 -18.74 -14.03
N ALA A 163 -0.01 -18.92 -12.87
CA ALA A 163 -1.46 -18.97 -12.75
C ALA A 163 -2.12 -17.64 -13.17
N ARG A 164 -1.52 -16.50 -12.80
CA ARG A 164 -1.97 -15.17 -13.24
C ARG A 164 -1.93 -15.04 -14.76
N LYS A 165 -0.82 -15.41 -15.39
CA LYS A 165 -0.65 -15.35 -16.86
C LYS A 165 -1.70 -16.20 -17.58
N GLU A 166 -1.97 -17.41 -17.09
CA GLU A 166 -3.03 -18.26 -17.63
C GLU A 166 -4.42 -17.62 -17.48
N TRP A 167 -4.71 -17.09 -16.29
CA TRP A 167 -5.98 -16.42 -16.02
C TRP A 167 -6.20 -15.20 -16.91
N VAL A 168 -5.17 -14.35 -17.10
CA VAL A 168 -5.24 -13.19 -18.00
C VAL A 168 -5.45 -13.60 -19.46
N ALA A 169 -4.81 -14.68 -19.91
CA ALA A 169 -5.05 -15.19 -21.26
C ALA A 169 -6.51 -15.64 -21.46
N ARG A 170 -7.09 -16.32 -20.48
CA ARG A 170 -8.51 -16.72 -20.50
C ARG A 170 -9.44 -15.51 -20.47
N LEU A 171 -9.16 -14.52 -19.61
CA LEU A 171 -9.90 -13.26 -19.57
C LEU A 171 -9.87 -12.54 -20.92
N GLY A 172 -8.69 -12.45 -21.54
CA GLY A 172 -8.53 -11.86 -22.87
C GLY A 172 -9.40 -12.56 -23.91
N ALA A 173 -9.44 -13.89 -23.91
CA ALA A 173 -10.28 -14.67 -24.83
C ALA A 173 -11.79 -14.39 -24.63
N VAL A 174 -12.26 -14.28 -23.38
CA VAL A 174 -13.67 -13.95 -23.09
C VAL A 174 -14.03 -12.54 -23.54
N LEU A 175 -13.15 -11.57 -23.28
CA LEU A 175 -13.35 -10.18 -23.70
C LEU A 175 -13.33 -10.04 -25.22
N ASP A 176 -12.37 -10.67 -25.90
CA ASP A 176 -12.22 -10.61 -27.36
C ASP A 176 -13.41 -11.31 -28.07
N ALA A 177 -14.05 -12.29 -27.40
CA ALA A 177 -15.30 -12.91 -27.86
C ALA A 177 -16.57 -12.11 -27.54
N GLY A 178 -16.46 -11.00 -26.80
CA GLY A 178 -17.60 -10.18 -26.37
C GLY A 178 -18.48 -10.85 -25.31
N GLY A 179 -17.91 -11.71 -24.46
CA GLY A 179 -18.63 -12.36 -23.38
C GLY A 179 -19.26 -11.37 -22.41
N ALA A 180 -20.44 -11.70 -21.88
CA ALA A 180 -21.11 -10.90 -20.85
C ALA A 180 -20.51 -11.20 -19.46
N PRO A 181 -20.45 -10.22 -18.53
CA PRO A 181 -19.91 -10.46 -17.18
C PRO A 181 -20.66 -11.52 -16.37
N ASP A 182 -21.93 -11.77 -16.68
CA ASP A 182 -22.76 -12.78 -16.01
C ASP A 182 -22.75 -14.14 -16.73
N SER A 183 -21.94 -14.32 -17.79
CA SER A 183 -21.84 -15.58 -18.53
C SER A 183 -21.18 -16.68 -17.68
N PRO A 184 -21.39 -17.98 -18.02
CA PRO A 184 -20.72 -19.08 -17.34
C PRO A 184 -19.20 -18.94 -17.33
N GLU A 185 -18.60 -18.54 -18.44
CA GLU A 185 -17.15 -18.36 -18.58
C GLU A 185 -16.62 -17.21 -17.70
N ALA A 186 -17.38 -16.12 -17.60
CA ALA A 186 -17.05 -14.99 -16.73
C ALA A 186 -17.16 -15.36 -15.24
N ARG A 187 -18.16 -16.17 -14.86
CA ARG A 187 -18.29 -16.71 -13.50
C ARG A 187 -17.16 -17.67 -13.15
N GLU A 188 -16.74 -18.52 -14.07
CA GLU A 188 -15.56 -19.38 -13.89
C GLU A 188 -14.28 -18.56 -13.70
N LEU A 189 -14.10 -17.46 -14.46
CA LEU A 189 -12.99 -16.53 -14.26
C LEU A 189 -13.05 -15.86 -12.88
N ALA A 190 -14.25 -15.47 -12.42
CA ALA A 190 -14.45 -14.92 -11.09
C ALA A 190 -14.08 -15.94 -10.00
N GLU A 191 -14.47 -17.20 -10.11
CA GLU A 191 -14.06 -18.24 -9.15
C GLU A 191 -12.55 -18.48 -9.18
N ALA A 192 -11.96 -18.61 -10.37
CA ALA A 192 -10.51 -18.80 -10.49
C ALA A 192 -9.73 -17.62 -9.86
N HIS A 193 -10.24 -16.39 -10.02
CA HIS A 193 -9.69 -15.23 -9.35
C HIS A 193 -9.83 -15.31 -7.81
N ARG A 194 -10.96 -15.81 -7.29
CA ARG A 194 -11.17 -16.04 -5.85
C ARG A 194 -10.19 -17.07 -5.29
N GLU A 195 -9.94 -18.14 -6.05
CA GLU A 195 -8.96 -19.18 -5.68
C GLU A 195 -7.55 -18.63 -5.69
N MET A 196 -7.19 -17.82 -6.71
CA MET A 196 -5.90 -17.13 -6.74
C MET A 196 -5.71 -16.24 -5.52
N LEU A 197 -6.71 -15.43 -5.17
CA LEU A 197 -6.69 -14.65 -3.93
C LEU A 197 -6.54 -15.55 -2.70
N SER A 198 -7.29 -16.66 -2.65
CA SER A 198 -7.28 -17.56 -1.51
C SER A 198 -5.93 -18.20 -1.23
N ARG A 199 -5.15 -18.46 -2.29
CA ARG A 199 -3.78 -18.99 -2.17
C ARG A 199 -2.82 -18.01 -1.52
N VAL A 200 -3.05 -16.71 -1.68
CA VAL A 200 -2.16 -15.68 -1.15
C VAL A 200 -2.61 -15.21 0.23
N MET A 201 -3.92 -15.07 0.45
CA MET A 201 -4.48 -14.44 1.65
C MET A 201 -5.15 -15.39 2.65
N GLY A 202 -5.16 -16.71 2.37
CA GLY A 202 -6.06 -17.65 3.06
C GLY A 202 -7.48 -17.55 2.52
N GLU A 203 -8.46 -18.20 3.15
CA GLU A 203 -9.83 -18.30 2.62
C GLU A 203 -10.43 -16.94 2.22
N CYS A 204 -10.58 -16.71 0.90
CA CYS A 204 -11.18 -15.50 0.36
C CYS A 204 -12.69 -15.70 0.21
N SER A 205 -13.49 -15.09 1.10
CA SER A 205 -14.95 -15.10 0.96
C SER A 205 -15.40 -14.30 -0.26
N TYR A 206 -16.62 -14.56 -0.75
CA TYR A 206 -17.21 -13.77 -1.84
C TYR A 206 -17.35 -12.28 -1.48
N GLU A 207 -17.63 -11.97 -0.21
CA GLU A 207 -17.68 -10.58 0.27
C GLU A 207 -16.31 -9.89 0.16
N THR A 208 -15.25 -10.56 0.61
CA THR A 208 -13.87 -10.05 0.49
C THR A 208 -13.50 -9.87 -0.98
N GLN A 209 -13.85 -10.84 -1.83
CA GLN A 209 -13.60 -10.78 -3.26
C GLN A 209 -14.31 -9.58 -3.92
N ARG A 210 -15.58 -9.31 -3.58
CA ARG A 210 -16.33 -8.13 -4.08
C ARG A 210 -15.63 -6.83 -3.71
N ARG A 211 -15.16 -6.70 -2.46
CA ARG A 211 -14.40 -5.51 -2.01
C ARG A 211 -13.13 -5.30 -2.81
N ILE A 212 -12.38 -6.37 -3.11
CA ILE A 212 -11.17 -6.32 -3.94
C ILE A 212 -11.54 -5.97 -5.40
N GLY A 213 -12.57 -6.60 -5.95
CA GLY A 213 -13.06 -6.34 -7.31
C GLY A 213 -13.45 -4.88 -7.54
N ALA A 214 -14.06 -4.22 -6.54
CA ALA A 214 -14.39 -2.80 -6.61
C ALA A 214 -13.14 -1.90 -6.80
N LEU A 215 -12.00 -2.29 -6.21
CA LEU A 215 -10.75 -1.54 -6.33
C LEU A 215 -10.19 -1.56 -7.76
N TYR A 216 -10.50 -2.57 -8.57
CA TYR A 216 -10.03 -2.63 -9.96
C TYR A 216 -10.60 -1.51 -10.85
N VAL A 217 -11.69 -0.88 -10.43
CA VAL A 217 -12.32 0.24 -11.12
C VAL A 217 -11.81 1.58 -10.59
N THR A 218 -11.58 1.68 -9.27
CA THR A 218 -11.24 2.95 -8.61
C THR A 218 -9.74 3.18 -8.46
N GLU A 219 -8.93 2.11 -8.47
CA GLU A 219 -7.49 2.13 -8.26
C GLU A 219 -6.76 1.45 -9.43
N PRO A 220 -6.34 2.21 -10.47
CA PRO A 220 -5.67 1.64 -11.64
C PRO A 220 -4.42 0.82 -11.31
N ALA A 221 -3.67 1.23 -10.28
CA ALA A 221 -2.53 0.47 -9.78
C ALA A 221 -2.93 -0.94 -9.33
N GLN A 222 -4.10 -1.10 -8.71
CA GLN A 222 -4.58 -2.40 -8.22
C GLN A 222 -4.90 -3.36 -9.37
N LEU A 223 -5.53 -2.83 -10.43
CA LEU A 223 -5.78 -3.58 -11.65
C LEU A 223 -4.47 -4.00 -12.34
N GLU A 224 -3.45 -3.12 -12.33
CA GLU A 224 -2.17 -3.36 -13.00
C GLU A 224 -1.36 -4.51 -12.39
N PHE A 225 -1.62 -4.91 -11.14
CA PHE A 225 -1.00 -6.11 -10.57
C PHE A 225 -1.63 -7.40 -11.09
N LEU A 226 -2.93 -7.39 -11.37
CA LEU A 226 -3.64 -8.55 -11.91
C LEU A 226 -3.49 -8.63 -13.44
N VAL A 227 -3.78 -7.54 -14.13
CA VAL A 227 -3.71 -7.39 -15.59
C VAL A 227 -2.77 -6.25 -15.92
N ARG A 228 -1.57 -6.55 -16.44
CA ARG A 228 -0.55 -5.52 -16.72
C ARG A 228 -1.07 -4.52 -17.76
N ALA A 229 -0.61 -3.27 -17.73
CA ALA A 229 -1.11 -2.23 -18.62
C ALA A 229 -1.11 -2.60 -20.12
N GLY A 230 -0.10 -3.37 -20.57
CA GLY A 230 -0.02 -3.87 -21.96
C GLY A 230 -0.98 -5.02 -22.29
N GLU A 231 -1.59 -5.66 -21.28
CA GLU A 231 -2.54 -6.77 -21.42
C GLU A 231 -4.01 -6.28 -21.32
N GLN A 232 -4.24 -5.05 -20.86
CA GLN A 232 -5.58 -4.54 -20.58
C GLN A 232 -6.38 -4.25 -21.87
N ARG A 233 -7.69 -4.51 -21.79
CA ARG A 233 -8.69 -4.05 -22.76
C ARG A 233 -9.48 -2.88 -22.14
N PRO A 234 -10.07 -1.97 -22.95
CA PRO A 234 -10.97 -0.96 -22.43
C PRO A 234 -12.10 -1.60 -21.61
N GLY A 235 -12.35 -1.10 -20.40
CA GLY A 235 -13.42 -1.60 -19.53
C GLY A 235 -13.11 -2.90 -18.78
N VAL A 236 -11.85 -3.39 -18.81
CA VAL A 236 -11.49 -4.68 -18.20
C VAL A 236 -11.70 -4.69 -16.67
N GLY A 237 -11.45 -3.56 -16.00
CA GLY A 237 -11.67 -3.46 -14.55
C GLY A 237 -13.15 -3.60 -14.18
N GLU A 238 -14.03 -2.91 -14.92
CA GLU A 238 -15.47 -3.00 -14.76
C GLU A 238 -15.98 -4.41 -15.06
N PHE A 239 -15.50 -5.04 -16.13
CA PHE A 239 -15.85 -6.41 -16.48
C PHE A 239 -15.52 -7.39 -15.34
N ILE A 240 -14.31 -7.30 -14.77
CA ILE A 240 -13.89 -8.18 -13.67
C ILE A 240 -14.76 -7.95 -12.44
N ARG A 241 -15.03 -6.70 -12.06
CA ARG A 241 -15.94 -6.37 -10.95
C ARG A 241 -17.32 -6.99 -11.17
N ASP A 242 -17.90 -6.77 -12.34
CA ASP A 242 -19.26 -7.21 -12.66
C ASP A 242 -19.36 -8.74 -12.69
N ALA A 243 -18.32 -9.42 -13.17
CA ALA A 243 -18.24 -10.88 -13.13
C ALA A 243 -18.14 -11.43 -11.70
N ILE A 244 -17.40 -10.76 -10.82
CA ILE A 244 -17.33 -11.10 -9.39
C ILE A 244 -18.69 -10.90 -8.72
N GLU A 245 -19.38 -9.79 -9.00
CA GLU A 245 -20.71 -9.53 -8.45
C GLU A 245 -21.73 -10.57 -8.91
N ALA A 246 -21.76 -10.87 -10.21
CA ALA A 246 -22.67 -11.86 -10.79
C ALA A 246 -22.42 -13.28 -10.25
N ASN A 247 -21.15 -13.67 -10.12
CA ASN A 247 -20.80 -14.98 -9.58
C ASN A 247 -21.19 -15.11 -8.10
N ALA A 248 -20.89 -14.09 -7.29
CA ALA A 248 -21.22 -14.11 -5.88
C ALA A 248 -22.75 -14.14 -5.65
N ALA A 249 -23.54 -13.40 -6.45
CA ALA A 249 -24.99 -13.48 -6.40
C ALA A 249 -25.51 -14.88 -6.73
N HIS A 250 -24.94 -15.54 -7.75
CA HIS A 250 -25.33 -16.90 -8.13
C HIS A 250 -25.03 -17.97 -7.06
N ARG A 251 -24.05 -17.72 -6.19
CA ARG A 251 -23.66 -18.63 -5.10
C ARG A 251 -24.46 -18.44 -3.81
N GLU A 252 -25.18 -17.32 -3.71
CA GLU A 252 -26.07 -16.97 -2.60
C GLU A 252 -27.52 -17.43 -2.83
N GLU A 253 -27.85 -17.90 -4.05
CA GLU A 253 -29.11 -18.54 -4.45
C GLU A 253 -29.15 -20.04 -4.16
#